data_AF-A0A9C8UIG5-F1
#
_entry.id   AF-A0A9C8UIG5-F1
#
_cell.length_a   1.000
_cell.length_b   1.000
_cell.length_c   1.000
_cell.angle_alpha   90.00
_cell.angle_beta   90.00
_cell.angle_gamma   90.00
#
_symmetry.space_group_name_H-M   'P 1'
#
loop_
_entity.id
_entity.type
_entity.pdbx_description
1 polymer ?
#
loop_
_entity_poly.entity_id
_entity_poly.type
_entity_poly.pdbx_seq_one_letter_code
_entity_poly.pdbx_strand_id
1 'polypeptide(L)'
;MHSRDIAVAWAFVVGLWLAIIFVALATWNLAPSSTARLVLLIGGATILVLNTAAIFAMLRHYREDRDFMYGLDIKFLDLARAQKKR
;
A
#
# COMPACT_ATOMS: atom_id res chain seq x y z
N MET A 1 -13.36 10.01 -3.64
CA MET A 1 -12.12 9.70 -4.40
C MET A 1 -11.15 8.93 -3.51
N HIS A 2 -10.68 9.52 -2.41
CA HIS A 2 -9.63 8.95 -1.55
C HIS A 2 -9.82 7.52 -1.02
N SER A 3 -10.99 7.16 -0.49
CA SER A 3 -11.21 5.80 0.04
C SER A 3 -11.18 4.71 -1.04
N ARG A 4 -11.48 5.06 -2.29
CA ARG A 4 -11.43 4.13 -3.42
C ARG A 4 -9.99 3.89 -3.84
N ASP A 5 -9.16 4.91 -3.85
CA ASP A 5 -7.74 4.79 -4.20
C ASP A 5 -6.99 3.95 -3.16
N ILE A 6 -7.31 4.14 -1.87
CA ILE A 6 -6.80 3.31 -0.77
C ILE A 6 -7.26 1.85 -0.94
N ALA A 7 -8.54 1.63 -1.25
CA ALA A 7 -9.07 0.28 -1.47
C ALA A 7 -8.39 -0.43 -2.65
N VAL A 8 -8.14 0.29 -3.75
CA VAL A 8 -7.42 -0.23 -4.92
C VAL A 8 -5.96 -0.57 -4.55
N ALA A 9 -5.27 0.29 -3.80
CA ALA A 9 -3.91 0.02 -3.34
C ALA A 9 -3.83 -1.26 -2.50
N TRP A 10 -4.77 -1.45 -1.57
CA TRP A 10 -4.87 -2.69 -0.80
C TRP A 10 -5.26 -3.90 -1.65
N ALA A 11 -6.13 -3.73 -2.64
CA ALA A 11 -6.48 -4.80 -3.57
C ALA A 11 -5.25 -5.29 -4.35
N PHE A 12 -4.34 -4.39 -4.77
CA PHE A 12 -3.08 -4.77 -5.39
C PHE A 12 -2.17 -5.57 -4.45
N VAL A 13 -2.06 -5.16 -3.18
CA VAL A 13 -1.28 -5.89 -2.17
C VAL A 13 -1.86 -7.30 -1.98
N VAL A 14 -3.17 -7.41 -1.75
CA VAL A 14 -3.84 -8.72 -1.56
C VAL A 14 -3.69 -9.59 -2.81
N GLY A 15 -3.87 -9.02 -4.00
CA GLY A 15 -3.68 -9.72 -5.27
C GLY A 15 -2.26 -10.26 -5.43
N LEU A 16 -1.25 -9.48 -5.07
CA LEU A 16 0.15 -9.91 -5.08
C LEU A 16 0.40 -11.06 -4.09
N TRP A 17 -0.14 -10.98 -2.87
CA TRP A 17 -0.06 -12.05 -1.88
C TRP A 17 -0.64 -13.37 -2.41
N LEU A 18 -1.86 -13.31 -2.97
CA LEU A 18 -2.52 -14.46 -3.55
C LEU A 18 -1.72 -15.04 -4.72
N ALA A 19 -1.18 -14.20 -5.61
CA ALA A 19 -0.39 -14.64 -6.76
C ALA A 19 0.89 -15.36 -6.33
N ILE A 20 1.67 -14.79 -5.40
CA ILE A 20 2.92 -15.39 -4.93
C ILE A 20 2.66 -16.70 -4.18
N ILE A 21 1.65 -16.74 -3.29
CA ILE A 21 1.29 -17.97 -2.58
C ILE A 21 0.84 -19.04 -3.57
N PHE A 22 -0.02 -18.68 -4.54
CA PHE A 22 -0.48 -19.61 -5.57
C PHE A 22 0.70 -20.19 -6.35
N VAL A 23 1.64 -19.35 -6.82
CA VAL A 23 2.82 -19.80 -7.55
C VAL A 23 3.69 -20.72 -6.67
N ALA A 24 3.90 -20.37 -5.40
CA ALA A 24 4.69 -21.20 -4.48
C ALA A 24 4.07 -22.59 -4.29
N LEU A 25 2.74 -22.68 -4.19
CA LEU A 25 2.02 -23.95 -4.08
C LEU A 25 2.06 -24.73 -5.40
N ALA A 26 1.75 -24.08 -6.52
CA ALA A 26 1.68 -24.69 -7.84
C ALA A 26 3.03 -25.24 -8.31
N THR A 27 4.13 -24.59 -7.90
CA THR A 27 5.49 -24.95 -8.32
C THR A 27 6.25 -25.77 -7.28
N TRP A 28 5.65 -26.10 -6.13
CA TRP A 28 6.34 -26.75 -5.01
C TRP A 28 7.07 -28.05 -5.39
N ASN A 29 6.41 -28.87 -6.21
CA ASN A 29 6.95 -30.15 -6.68
C ASN A 29 7.90 -30.01 -7.89
N LEU A 30 7.96 -28.82 -8.52
CA LEU A 30 8.89 -28.52 -9.61
C LEU A 30 10.27 -28.10 -9.07
N ALA A 31 10.33 -27.61 -7.83
CA ALA A 31 11.59 -27.22 -7.20
C ALA A 31 12.45 -28.47 -6.91
N PRO A 32 13.65 -28.60 -7.51
CA PRO A 32 14.41 -29.84 -7.57
C PRO A 32 15.15 -30.19 -6.26
N SER A 33 15.28 -29.24 -5.34
CA SER A 33 16.00 -29.43 -4.07
C SER A 33 15.40 -28.59 -2.94
N SER A 34 15.68 -28.99 -1.70
CA SER A 34 15.28 -28.24 -0.51
C SER A 34 15.87 -26.82 -0.49
N THR A 35 17.10 -26.66 -0.99
CA THR A 35 17.74 -25.34 -1.13
C THR A 35 16.99 -24.46 -2.11
N ALA A 36 16.57 -24.99 -3.27
CA ALA A 36 15.77 -24.23 -4.23
C ALA A 36 14.45 -23.77 -3.62
N ARG A 37 13.76 -24.64 -2.87
CA ARG A 37 12.53 -24.28 -2.15
C ARG A 37 12.76 -23.17 -1.12
N LEU A 38 13.87 -23.25 -0.36
CA LEU A 38 14.21 -22.22 0.62
C LEU A 38 14.45 -20.86 -0.05
N VAL A 39 15.19 -20.84 -1.17
CA VAL A 39 15.44 -19.61 -1.94
C VAL A 39 14.13 -19.03 -2.48
N LEU A 40 13.24 -19.86 -3.02
CA LEU A 40 11.93 -19.42 -3.49
C LEU A 40 11.07 -18.85 -2.36
N LEU A 41 11.07 -19.47 -1.18
CA LEU A 41 10.33 -18.98 -0.01
C LEU A 41 10.89 -17.64 0.49
N ILE A 42 12.20 -17.50 0.62
CA ILE A 42 12.83 -16.25 1.07
C ILE A 42 12.62 -15.14 0.04
N GLY A 43 12.81 -15.44 -1.25
CA GLY A 43 12.58 -14.48 -2.34
C GLY A 43 11.13 -14.03 -2.40
N GLY A 44 10.18 -14.97 -2.35
CA GLY A 44 8.75 -14.69 -2.31
C GLY A 44 8.35 -13.86 -1.09
N ALA A 45 8.81 -14.24 0.10
CA ALA A 45 8.55 -13.49 1.33
C ALA A 45 9.12 -12.06 1.27
N THR A 46 10.33 -11.91 0.72
CA THR A 46 10.98 -10.60 0.56
C THR A 46 10.15 -9.69 -0.35
N ILE A 47 9.69 -10.19 -1.50
CA ILE A 47 8.82 -9.45 -2.43
C ILE A 47 7.53 -9.02 -1.72
N LEU A 48 6.88 -9.93 -0.99
CA LEU A 48 5.61 -9.65 -0.31
C LEU A 48 5.76 -8.59 0.78
N VAL A 49 6.77 -8.72 1.65
CA VAL A 49 7.01 -7.79 2.75
C VAL A 49 7.39 -6.42 2.22
N LEU A 50 8.34 -6.32 1.28
CA LEU A 50 8.81 -5.05 0.77
C LEU A 50 7.72 -4.30 0.00
N ASN A 51 6.92 -4.99 -0.82
CA ASN A 51 5.82 -4.34 -1.53
C ASN A 51 4.71 -3.88 -0.57
N THR A 52 4.39 -4.68 0.45
CA THR A 52 3.41 -4.28 1.47
C THR A 52 3.91 -3.05 2.24
N ALA A 53 5.19 -3.01 2.62
CA ALA A 53 5.81 -1.87 3.29
C ALA A 53 5.82 -0.62 2.40
N ALA A 54 6.11 -0.75 1.10
CA ALA A 54 6.10 0.36 0.16
C ALA A 54 4.71 1.00 0.03
N ILE A 55 3.66 0.17 -0.11
CA ILE A 55 2.28 0.67 -0.14
C ILE A 55 1.89 1.30 1.19
N PHE A 56 2.27 0.71 2.32
CA PHE A 56 2.01 1.29 3.64
C PHE A 56 2.68 2.66 3.80
N ALA A 57 3.95 2.79 3.38
CA ALA A 57 4.68 4.05 3.41
C ALA A 57 4.04 5.09 2.50
N MET A 58 3.65 4.71 1.28
CA MET A 58 2.92 5.58 0.35
C MET A 58 1.63 6.09 0.98
N LEU A 59 0.82 5.20 1.58
CA LEU A 59 -0.45 5.57 2.21
C LEU A 59 -0.25 6.46 3.44
N ARG A 60 0.81 6.22 4.22
CA ARG A 60 1.14 7.06 5.39
C ARG A 60 1.57 8.46 4.97
N HIS A 61 2.50 8.56 4.03
CA HIS A 61 3.01 9.85 3.56
C HIS A 61 1.91 10.66 2.87
N TYR A 62 1.04 10.00 2.09
CA TYR A 62 -0.10 10.65 1.45
C TYR A 62 -1.08 11.27 2.46
N ARG A 63 -1.20 10.71 3.68
CA ARG A 63 -2.00 11.32 4.75
C ARG A 63 -1.28 12.52 5.38
N GLU A 64 0.01 12.39 5.66
CA GLU A 64 0.83 13.44 6.27
C GLU A 64 0.93 14.68 5.35
N ASP A 65 1.20 14.49 4.05
CA ASP A 65 1.31 15.60 3.08
C ASP A 65 -0.02 16.31 2.83
N ARG A 66 -1.13 15.56 2.88
CA ARG A 66 -2.47 16.10 2.64
C ARG A 66 -2.94 16.99 3.78
N ASP A 67 -2.75 16.55 5.02
CA ASP A 67 -3.17 17.34 6.20
C ASP A 67 -2.34 18.63 6.31
N PHE A 68 -1.10 18.62 5.82
CA PHE A 68 -0.28 19.82 5.65
C PHE A 68 -0.82 20.74 4.54
N MET A 69 -1.07 20.23 3.32
CA MET A 69 -1.54 21.05 2.20
C MET A 69 -2.91 21.69 2.45
N TYR A 70 -3.90 20.93 2.90
CA TYR A 70 -5.27 21.44 3.03
C TYR A 70 -5.53 22.16 4.35
N GLY A 71 -4.70 21.95 5.38
CA GLY A 71 -4.89 22.61 6.67
C GLY A 71 -4.86 24.14 6.57
N LEU A 72 -3.97 24.68 5.72
CA LEU A 72 -3.85 26.12 5.50
C LEU A 72 -5.02 26.68 4.68
N ASP A 73 -5.41 25.99 3.60
CA ASP A 73 -6.50 26.42 2.73
C ASP A 73 -7.86 26.39 3.46
N ILE A 74 -8.12 25.36 4.28
CA ILE A 74 -9.33 25.27 5.10
C ILE A 74 -9.39 26.44 6.09
N LYS A 75 -8.25 26.79 6.72
CA LYS A 75 -8.18 27.91 7.67
C LYS A 75 -8.51 29.24 7.00
N PHE A 76 -8.03 29.49 5.77
CA PHE A 76 -8.39 30.70 5.03
C PHE A 76 -9.84 30.69 4.56
N LEU A 77 -10.38 29.54 4.14
CA LEU A 77 -11.80 29.38 3.81
C LEU A 77 -12.72 29.70 5.00
N ASP A 78 -12.37 29.24 6.20
CA ASP A 78 -13.11 29.53 7.43
C ASP A 78 -13.04 31.00 7.79
N LEU A 79 -11.88 31.64 7.67
CA LEU A 79 -11.71 33.09 7.87
C LEU A 79 -12.55 33.91 6.89
N ALA A 80 -12.57 33.54 5.61
CA ALA A 80 -13.38 34.21 4.59
C ALA A 80 -14.88 34.05 4.86
N ARG A 81 -15.33 32.87 5.30
CA ARG A 81 -16.74 32.64 5.71
C ARG A 81 -17.10 33.43 6.96
N ALA A 82 -16.20 33.52 7.95
CA ALA A 82 -16.41 34.30 9.16
C ALA A 82 -16.53 35.80 8.87
N GLN A 83 -15.73 36.33 7.93
CA GLN A 83 -15.87 37.72 7.48
C GLN A 83 -17.18 37.98 6.74
N LYS A 84 -17.67 37.03 5.95
CA LYS A 84 -18.95 37.17 5.22
C LYS A 84 -20.20 37.11 6.14
N LYS A 85 -20.04 36.60 7.35
CA LYS A 85 -21.12 36.49 8.37
C LYS A 85 -21.20 37.70 9.31
N ARG A 86 -20.24 38.62 9.22
CA ARG A 86 -20.26 39.94 9.87
C ARG A 86 -20.84 40.98 8.92
#